data_AF-A0A3B9GY27-F1
#
_entry.id   AF-A0A3B9GY27-F1
#
_cell.length_a   1.000
_cell.length_b   1.000
_cell.length_c   1.000
_cell.angle_alpha   90.00
_cell.angle_beta   90.00
_cell.angle_gamma   90.00
#
_symmetry.space_group_name_H-M   'P 1'
#
loop_
_entity.id
_entity.type
_entity.pdbx_description
1 polymer ?
#
loop_
_entity_poly.entity_id
_entity_poly.type
_entity_poly.pdbx_seq_one_letter_code
_entity_poly.pdbx_strand_id
1 'polypeptide(L)'
;MLRQFIAILITCFAIAFAFGALTAVRWPSIMMAVSWLAHDQLADGLATVNWRQLGIDNGGPYLLAALCFYCAAAMVSARRRGAVAWYICGMGAGFPVFYLVTFEPGWWENPSIAEGGVAGLGAVGVLLLFAVWELRYRPARKAEQVEARPQPEEAAPMVQTIVVQQSANEDEPIVVRKHVFGQPKTRPGFVPAAVARQRASFAHHGRKAAARRQKVLEARGLA
;
A
#
# COMPACT_ATOMS: atom_id res chain seq x y z
N MET A 1 -12.37 9.08 3.01
CA MET A 1 -13.52 8.27 3.46
C MET A 1 -13.77 7.07 2.55
N LEU A 2 -14.60 7.12 1.48
CA LEU A 2 -15.01 5.93 0.71
C LEU A 2 -13.84 5.05 0.18
N ARG A 3 -12.82 5.67 -0.41
CA ARG A 3 -11.62 4.95 -0.93
C ARG A 3 -10.81 4.27 0.18
N GLN A 4 -10.70 4.92 1.34
CA GLN A 4 -9.99 4.34 2.50
C GLN A 4 -10.79 3.18 3.07
N PHE A 5 -12.12 3.31 3.13
CA PHE A 5 -13.00 2.21 3.54
C PHE A 5 -12.86 0.99 2.63
N ILE A 6 -12.90 1.19 1.30
CA ILE A 6 -12.67 0.10 0.35
C ILE A 6 -11.27 -0.52 0.52
N ALA A 7 -10.23 0.30 0.70
CA ALA A 7 -8.88 -0.23 0.97
C ALA A 7 -8.81 -1.05 2.27
N ILE A 8 -9.51 -0.64 3.33
CA ILE A 8 -9.60 -1.39 4.58
C ILE A 8 -10.31 -2.72 4.36
N LEU A 9 -11.45 -2.75 3.64
CA LEU A 9 -12.17 -3.99 3.34
C LEU A 9 -11.30 -4.99 2.56
N ILE A 10 -10.54 -4.50 1.56
CA ILE A 10 -9.60 -5.35 0.80
C ILE A 10 -8.47 -5.84 1.72
N THR A 11 -8.02 -5.01 2.67
CA THR A 11 -7.01 -5.42 3.65
C THR A 11 -7.54 -6.50 4.59
N CYS A 12 -8.81 -6.43 5.01
CA CYS A 12 -9.45 -7.51 5.78
C CYS A 12 -9.48 -8.84 4.98
N PHE A 13 -9.76 -8.76 3.68
CA PHE A 13 -9.61 -9.91 2.78
C PHE A 13 -8.17 -10.44 2.78
N ALA A 14 -7.19 -9.58 2.54
CA ALA A 14 -5.77 -9.98 2.54
C ALA A 14 -5.36 -10.67 3.86
N ILE A 15 -5.82 -10.16 5.00
CA ILE A 15 -5.59 -10.75 6.31
C ILE A 15 -6.22 -12.14 6.41
N ALA A 16 -7.49 -12.30 6.01
CA ALA A 16 -8.16 -13.59 6.04
C ALA A 16 -7.41 -14.66 5.21
N PHE A 17 -6.95 -14.31 4.00
CA PHE A 17 -6.12 -15.19 3.19
C PHE A 17 -4.74 -15.46 3.82
N ALA A 18 -4.13 -14.46 4.47
CA ALA A 18 -2.87 -14.67 5.19
C ALA A 18 -3.01 -15.64 6.37
N PHE A 19 -4.13 -15.58 7.11
CA PHE A 19 -4.44 -16.56 8.14
C PHE A 19 -4.70 -17.94 7.54
N GLY A 20 -5.39 -18.04 6.41
CA GLY A 20 -5.56 -19.30 5.67
C GLY A 20 -4.22 -19.92 5.22
N ALA A 21 -3.27 -19.09 4.78
CA ALA A 21 -1.92 -19.56 4.47
C ALA A 21 -1.20 -20.06 5.73
N LEU A 22 -1.33 -19.34 6.84
CA LEU A 22 -0.70 -19.69 8.10
C LEU A 22 -1.24 -21.04 8.63
N THR A 23 -2.55 -21.27 8.54
CA THR A 23 -3.17 -22.53 8.95
C THR A 23 -2.74 -23.66 8.02
N ALA A 24 -2.78 -23.47 6.70
CA ALA A 24 -2.37 -24.47 5.73
C ALA A 24 -0.90 -24.87 5.85
N VAL A 25 -0.01 -23.92 6.18
CA VAL A 25 1.43 -24.19 6.36
C VAL A 25 1.74 -24.77 7.74
N ARG A 26 1.05 -24.37 8.81
CA ARG A 26 1.29 -24.88 10.17
C ARG A 26 0.66 -26.24 10.45
N TRP A 27 -0.47 -26.55 9.81
CA TRP A 27 -1.18 -27.82 10.00
C TRP A 27 -0.31 -29.06 9.72
N PRO A 28 0.50 -29.10 8.65
CA PRO A 28 1.53 -30.11 8.44
C PRO A 28 2.45 -30.37 9.63
N SER A 29 2.96 -29.32 10.26
CA SER A 29 3.87 -29.45 11.40
C SER A 29 3.16 -29.99 12.64
N ILE A 30 1.89 -29.64 12.83
CA ILE A 30 1.04 -30.19 13.90
C ILE A 30 0.77 -31.66 13.63
N MET A 31 0.40 -32.04 12.41
CA MET A 31 0.13 -33.42 12.03
C MET A 31 1.37 -34.31 12.12
N MET A 32 2.57 -33.80 11.80
CA MET A 32 3.83 -34.50 12.07
C MET A 32 4.08 -34.72 13.56
N ALA A 33 3.77 -33.74 14.43
CA ALA A 33 3.91 -33.93 15.86
C ALA A 33 2.87 -34.93 16.42
N VAL A 34 1.65 -34.92 15.87
CA VAL A 34 0.59 -35.87 16.20
C VAL A 34 0.95 -37.28 15.75
N SER A 35 1.57 -37.45 14.57
CA SER A 35 1.99 -38.78 14.10
C SER A 35 3.06 -39.41 14.99
N TRP A 36 3.88 -38.60 15.68
CA TRP A 36 4.83 -39.05 16.69
C TRP A 36 4.16 -39.43 18.02
N LEU A 37 3.00 -38.84 18.34
CA LEU A 37 2.25 -39.07 19.58
C LEU A 37 1.19 -40.18 19.42
N ALA A 38 0.75 -40.45 18.19
CA ALA A 38 -0.27 -41.45 17.88
C ALA A 38 0.32 -42.88 17.89
N HIS A 39 -0.47 -43.86 18.33
CA HIS A 39 -0.03 -45.25 18.41
C HIS A 39 -0.07 -45.93 17.02
N ASP A 40 0.89 -46.83 16.79
CA ASP A 40 1.37 -47.48 15.56
C ASP A 40 0.44 -47.48 14.33
N GLN A 41 -0.81 -47.92 14.43
CA GLN A 41 -1.71 -48.01 13.26
C GLN A 41 -2.08 -46.65 12.65
N LEU A 42 -2.19 -45.59 13.46
CA LEU A 42 -2.46 -44.24 12.95
C LEU A 42 -1.17 -43.57 12.45
N ALA A 43 -0.06 -43.84 13.11
CA ALA A 43 1.26 -43.29 12.78
C ALA A 43 1.72 -43.77 11.40
N ASP A 44 1.53 -45.06 11.07
CA ASP A 44 1.88 -45.62 9.76
C ASP A 44 1.10 -44.99 8.61
N GLY A 45 -0.21 -44.73 8.80
CA GLY A 45 -1.03 -44.02 7.82
C GLY A 45 -0.58 -42.58 7.59
N LEU A 46 -0.19 -41.87 8.66
CA LEU A 46 0.27 -40.48 8.60
C LEU A 46 1.72 -40.35 8.11
N ALA A 47 2.57 -41.35 8.30
CA ALA A 47 3.98 -41.33 7.90
C ALA A 47 4.18 -41.36 6.38
N THR A 48 3.23 -41.94 5.64
CA THR A 48 3.26 -41.99 4.17
C THR A 48 2.89 -40.65 3.51
N VAL A 49 2.29 -39.73 4.25
CA VAL A 49 1.84 -38.44 3.72
C VAL A 49 2.97 -37.41 3.80
N ASN A 50 3.32 -36.79 2.67
CA ASN A 50 4.27 -35.69 2.67
C ASN A 50 3.58 -34.38 3.11
N TRP A 51 3.44 -34.21 4.42
CA TRP A 51 2.79 -33.06 5.05
C TRP A 51 3.39 -31.72 4.62
N ARG A 52 4.71 -31.64 4.46
CA ARG A 52 5.38 -30.40 4.05
C ARG A 52 4.97 -29.98 2.64
N GLN A 53 4.93 -30.92 1.70
CA GLN A 53 4.47 -30.67 0.35
C GLN A 53 2.99 -30.26 0.36
N LEU A 54 2.16 -30.97 1.13
CA LEU A 54 0.75 -30.64 1.34
C LEU A 54 0.55 -29.19 1.83
N GLY A 55 1.41 -28.71 2.73
CA GLY A 55 1.37 -27.33 3.21
C GLY A 55 1.79 -26.28 2.19
N ILE A 56 2.73 -26.60 1.29
CA ILE A 56 3.16 -25.70 0.22
C ILE A 56 2.08 -25.62 -0.87
N ASP A 57 1.56 -26.78 -1.28
CA ASP A 57 0.56 -26.88 -2.33
C ASP A 57 -0.75 -26.20 -1.90
N ASN A 58 -1.15 -26.39 -0.65
CA ASN A 58 -2.36 -25.75 -0.12
C ASN A 58 -2.11 -24.35 0.44
N GLY A 59 -0.94 -24.00 0.95
CA GLY A 59 -0.69 -22.69 1.59
C GLY A 59 -0.13 -21.62 0.65
N GLY A 60 0.64 -22.01 -0.37
CA GLY A 60 1.24 -21.10 -1.36
C GLY A 60 0.22 -20.21 -2.08
N PRO A 61 -0.89 -20.77 -2.60
CA PRO A 61 -1.94 -19.98 -3.26
C PRO A 61 -2.56 -18.92 -2.34
N TYR A 62 -2.79 -19.24 -1.06
CA TYR A 62 -3.33 -18.29 -0.07
C TYR A 62 -2.37 -17.15 0.21
N LEU A 63 -1.07 -17.45 0.32
CA LEU A 63 -0.02 -16.45 0.52
C LEU A 63 0.07 -15.50 -0.67
N LEU A 64 0.00 -16.05 -1.89
CA LEU A 64 -0.01 -15.26 -3.11
C LEU A 64 -1.28 -14.39 -3.20
N ALA A 65 -2.45 -14.95 -2.91
CA ALA A 65 -3.71 -14.21 -2.87
C ALA A 65 -3.66 -13.06 -1.86
N ALA A 66 -3.17 -13.32 -0.65
CA ALA A 66 -2.99 -12.32 0.41
C ALA A 66 -2.06 -11.18 -0.04
N LEU A 67 -0.93 -11.50 -0.66
CA LEU A 67 0.00 -10.52 -1.20
C LEU A 67 -0.67 -9.66 -2.28
N CYS A 68 -1.35 -10.29 -3.23
CA CYS A 68 -2.04 -9.59 -4.31
C CYS A 68 -3.15 -8.66 -3.79
N PHE A 69 -3.96 -9.11 -2.82
CA PHE A 69 -4.99 -8.26 -2.21
C PHE A 69 -4.37 -7.12 -1.39
N TYR A 70 -3.27 -7.36 -0.66
CA TYR A 70 -2.57 -6.30 0.05
C TYR A 70 -2.00 -5.24 -0.91
N CYS A 71 -1.36 -5.67 -2.00
CA CYS A 71 -0.91 -4.77 -3.06
C CYS A 71 -2.07 -3.99 -3.69
N ALA A 72 -3.21 -4.64 -3.94
CA ALA A 72 -4.41 -3.97 -4.43
C ALA A 72 -4.88 -2.88 -3.44
N ALA A 73 -4.99 -3.19 -2.15
CA ALA A 73 -5.36 -2.25 -1.11
C ALA A 73 -4.40 -1.05 -1.03
N ALA A 74 -3.09 -1.29 -1.06
CA ALA A 74 -2.06 -0.26 -1.05
C ALA A 74 -2.15 0.66 -2.29
N MET A 75 -2.45 0.10 -3.46
CA MET A 75 -2.61 0.88 -4.69
C MET A 75 -3.91 1.69 -4.67
N VAL A 76 -4.99 1.13 -4.12
CA VAL A 76 -6.26 1.86 -3.90
C VAL A 76 -6.04 3.04 -2.97
N SER A 77 -5.34 2.85 -1.84
CA SER A 77 -5.09 3.90 -0.85
C SER A 77 -4.16 5.00 -1.38
N ALA A 78 -3.09 4.61 -2.09
CA ALA A 78 -2.13 5.52 -2.71
C ALA A 78 -2.64 6.18 -4.01
N ARG A 79 -3.87 5.88 -4.45
CA ARG A 79 -4.47 6.38 -5.71
C ARG A 79 -3.63 6.05 -6.95
N ARG A 80 -2.92 4.93 -6.93
CA ARG A 80 -2.07 4.49 -8.04
C ARG A 80 -2.86 3.60 -9.01
N ARG A 81 -2.52 3.70 -10.29
CA ARG A 81 -3.08 2.84 -11.34
C ARG A 81 -2.54 1.42 -11.15
N GLY A 82 -3.38 0.40 -11.34
CA GLY A 82 -2.99 -1.01 -11.23
C GLY A 82 -3.65 -1.79 -10.09
N ALA A 83 -4.42 -1.12 -9.22
CA ALA A 83 -5.16 -1.80 -8.14
C ALA A 83 -6.06 -2.94 -8.64
N VAL A 84 -6.76 -2.73 -9.76
CA VAL A 84 -7.63 -3.74 -10.37
C VAL A 84 -6.85 -4.97 -10.82
N ALA A 85 -5.70 -4.79 -11.47
CA ALA A 85 -4.89 -5.91 -11.95
C ALA A 85 -4.42 -6.78 -10.77
N TRP A 86 -3.92 -6.14 -9.70
CA TRP A 86 -3.57 -6.83 -8.47
C TRP A 86 -4.77 -7.55 -7.83
N TYR A 87 -5.95 -6.94 -7.86
CA TYR A 87 -7.16 -7.56 -7.32
C TYR A 87 -7.58 -8.81 -8.12
N ILE A 88 -7.56 -8.74 -9.45
CA ILE A 88 -7.87 -9.89 -10.34
C ILE A 88 -6.84 -11.00 -10.14
N CYS A 89 -5.54 -10.66 -10.06
CA CYS A 89 -4.50 -11.63 -9.72
C CYS A 89 -4.76 -12.29 -8.36
N GLY A 90 -5.19 -11.52 -7.35
CA GLY A 90 -5.57 -12.04 -6.04
C GLY A 90 -6.77 -12.97 -6.08
N MET A 91 -7.81 -12.63 -6.85
CA MET A 91 -8.95 -13.53 -7.07
C MET A 91 -8.54 -14.82 -7.78
N GLY A 92 -7.70 -14.74 -8.80
CA GLY A 92 -7.20 -15.92 -9.51
C GLY A 92 -6.36 -16.83 -8.62
N ALA A 93 -5.43 -16.25 -7.85
CA ALA A 93 -4.63 -16.99 -6.85
C ALA A 93 -5.47 -17.50 -5.68
N GLY A 94 -6.61 -16.86 -5.41
CA GLY A 94 -7.58 -17.25 -4.38
C GLY A 94 -8.56 -18.32 -4.84
N PHE A 95 -8.68 -18.62 -6.14
CA PHE A 95 -9.61 -19.65 -6.64
C PHE A 95 -9.30 -21.06 -6.08
N PRO A 96 -8.04 -21.48 -5.88
CA PRO A 96 -7.70 -22.70 -5.14
C PRO A 96 -8.14 -22.69 -3.67
N VAL A 97 -8.48 -21.56 -3.06
CA VAL A 97 -8.95 -21.52 -1.65
C VAL A 97 -10.30 -22.20 -1.48
N PHE A 98 -11.06 -22.38 -2.55
CA PHE A 98 -12.31 -23.13 -2.53
C PHE A 98 -12.13 -24.63 -2.25
N TYR A 99 -10.90 -25.17 -2.24
CA TYR A 99 -10.65 -26.58 -1.85
C TYR A 99 -10.98 -26.89 -0.38
N LEU A 100 -11.24 -25.89 0.47
CA LEU A 100 -11.71 -26.14 1.85
C LEU A 100 -13.16 -26.62 1.92
N VAL A 101 -13.96 -26.37 0.88
CA VAL A 101 -15.37 -26.78 0.83
C VAL A 101 -15.62 -27.51 -0.48
N THR A 102 -15.94 -28.78 -0.38
CA THR A 102 -16.41 -29.57 -1.52
C THR A 102 -17.83 -29.14 -1.83
N PHE A 103 -18.03 -28.53 -3.00
CA PHE A 103 -19.35 -28.19 -3.51
C PHE A 103 -20.00 -29.42 -4.13
N GLU A 104 -21.06 -29.94 -3.51
CA GLU A 104 -21.77 -31.08 -4.06
C GLU A 104 -22.60 -30.70 -5.30
N PRO A 105 -22.80 -31.61 -6.27
CA PRO A 105 -23.72 -31.36 -7.38
C PRO A 105 -25.12 -31.02 -6.84
N GLY A 106 -25.65 -29.84 -7.16
CA GLY A 106 -26.94 -29.37 -6.62
C GLY A 106 -26.85 -28.54 -5.33
N TRP A 107 -25.66 -28.20 -4.85
CA TRP A 107 -25.46 -27.36 -3.65
C TRP A 107 -26.24 -26.05 -3.65
N TRP A 108 -26.54 -25.51 -4.83
CA TRP A 108 -27.30 -24.25 -4.98
C TRP A 108 -28.77 -24.37 -4.56
N GLU A 109 -29.35 -25.57 -4.51
CA GLU A 109 -30.74 -25.80 -4.09
C GLU A 109 -30.88 -25.91 -2.57
N ASN A 110 -29.90 -26.51 -1.89
CA ASN A 110 -29.85 -26.64 -0.44
C ASN A 110 -28.41 -26.46 0.07
N PRO A 111 -27.89 -25.22 0.16
CA PRO A 111 -26.51 -24.98 0.52
C PRO A 111 -26.27 -25.32 2.00
N SER A 112 -25.20 -26.06 2.27
CA SER A 112 -24.67 -26.17 3.62
C SER A 112 -24.18 -24.80 4.12
N ILE A 113 -24.04 -24.65 5.44
CA ILE A 113 -23.54 -23.41 6.06
C ILE A 113 -22.17 -23.01 5.47
N ALA A 114 -21.32 -24.01 5.20
CA ALA A 114 -19.98 -23.80 4.64
C ALA A 114 -20.05 -23.32 3.18
N GLU A 115 -20.83 -23.99 2.32
CA GLU A 115 -21.00 -23.62 0.91
C GLU A 115 -21.63 -22.23 0.77
N GLY A 116 -22.67 -21.95 1.56
CA GLY A 116 -23.33 -20.65 1.59
C GLY A 116 -22.39 -19.54 2.07
N GLY A 117 -21.59 -19.80 3.11
CA GLY A 117 -20.59 -18.85 3.60
C GLY A 117 -19.52 -18.52 2.56
N VAL A 118 -19.02 -19.54 1.86
CA VAL A 118 -18.02 -19.40 0.81
C VAL A 118 -18.58 -18.69 -0.42
N ALA A 119 -19.79 -19.03 -0.86
CA ALA A 119 -20.48 -18.35 -1.95
C ALA A 119 -20.75 -16.87 -1.62
N GLY A 120 -21.16 -16.58 -0.38
CA GLY A 120 -21.34 -15.23 0.12
C GLY A 120 -20.05 -14.41 0.10
N LEU A 121 -18.94 -15.00 0.57
CA LEU A 121 -17.62 -14.36 0.50
C LEU A 121 -17.18 -14.13 -0.95
N GLY A 122 -17.47 -15.07 -1.86
CA GLY A 122 -17.26 -14.92 -3.29
C GLY A 122 -18.02 -13.73 -3.87
N ALA A 123 -19.32 -13.61 -3.54
CA ALA A 123 -20.15 -12.48 -3.96
C ALA A 123 -19.62 -11.13 -3.43
N VAL A 124 -19.21 -11.08 -2.15
CA VAL A 124 -18.57 -9.89 -1.57
C VAL A 124 -17.27 -9.53 -2.30
N GLY A 125 -16.46 -10.52 -2.67
CA GLY A 125 -15.25 -10.32 -3.47
C GLY A 125 -15.54 -9.72 -4.85
N VAL A 126 -16.57 -10.21 -5.53
CA VAL A 126 -17.00 -9.65 -6.83
C VAL A 126 -17.52 -8.22 -6.67
N LEU A 127 -18.32 -7.93 -5.64
CA LEU A 127 -18.79 -6.56 -5.35
C LEU A 127 -17.63 -5.60 -5.05
N LEU A 128 -16.62 -6.06 -4.31
CA LEU A 128 -15.40 -5.30 -4.05
C LEU A 128 -14.62 -5.04 -5.34
N LEU A 129 -14.51 -6.02 -6.25
CA LEU A 129 -13.90 -5.80 -7.56
C LEU A 129 -14.61 -4.69 -8.33
N PHE A 130 -15.94 -4.72 -8.40
CA PHE A 130 -16.71 -3.64 -9.02
C PHE A 130 -16.49 -2.30 -8.33
N ALA A 131 -16.42 -2.26 -7.00
CA ALA A 131 -16.12 -1.02 -6.27
C ALA A 131 -14.71 -0.48 -6.58
N VAL A 132 -13.70 -1.34 -6.70
CA VAL A 132 -12.34 -0.98 -7.10
C VAL A 132 -12.30 -0.50 -8.55
N TRP A 133 -13.08 -1.14 -9.43
CA TRP A 133 -13.23 -0.77 -10.83
C TRP A 133 -13.88 0.61 -10.98
N GLU A 134 -14.97 0.88 -10.27
CA GLU A 134 -15.63 2.19 -10.21
C GLU A 134 -14.67 3.30 -9.70
N LEU A 135 -13.86 2.99 -8.68
CA LEU A 135 -12.86 3.92 -8.17
C LEU A 135 -11.75 4.29 -9.18
N ARG A 136 -11.58 3.50 -10.25
CA ARG A 136 -10.64 3.79 -11.34
C ARG A 136 -11.16 4.93 -12.23
N TYR A 137 -12.46 4.99 -12.48
CA TYR A 137 -13.06 6.00 -13.34
C TYR A 137 -13.38 7.30 -12.63
N ARG A 138 -13.49 7.28 -11.30
CA ARG A 138 -13.64 8.51 -10.52
C ARG A 138 -12.33 9.30 -10.59
N PRO A 139 -12.28 10.43 -11.33
CA PRO A 139 -11.09 11.27 -11.32
C PRO A 139 -10.82 11.65 -9.87
N ALA A 140 -9.55 11.64 -9.48
CA ALA A 140 -9.17 12.19 -8.20
C ALA A 140 -9.64 13.65 -8.23
N ARG A 141 -10.73 13.96 -7.50
CA ARG A 141 -11.05 15.33 -7.12
C ARG A 141 -9.72 15.84 -6.63
N LYS A 142 -9.12 16.80 -7.36
CA LYS A 142 -7.92 17.50 -6.91
C LYS A 142 -8.26 17.79 -5.47
N ALA A 143 -7.51 17.20 -4.55
CA ALA A 143 -7.64 17.59 -3.16
C ALA A 143 -7.45 19.10 -3.28
N GLU A 144 -8.55 19.81 -3.09
CA GLU A 144 -8.55 21.21 -2.78
C GLU A 144 -7.41 21.28 -1.77
N GLN A 145 -6.31 21.87 -2.25
CA GLN A 145 -5.21 22.18 -1.36
C GLN A 145 -5.93 22.80 -0.19
N VAL A 146 -5.77 22.21 0.99
CA VAL A 146 -6.29 22.79 2.21
C VAL A 146 -5.62 24.15 2.27
N GLU A 147 -6.30 25.12 1.65
CA GLU A 147 -6.06 26.53 1.78
C GLU A 147 -6.23 26.69 3.27
N ALA A 148 -5.10 26.89 3.92
CA ALA A 148 -5.02 27.06 5.35
C ALA A 148 -6.00 28.19 5.66
N ARG A 149 -7.20 27.83 6.12
CA ARG A 149 -8.18 28.74 6.68
C ARG A 149 -7.42 29.46 7.79
N PRO A 150 -7.10 30.76 7.65
CA PRO A 150 -6.46 31.47 8.73
C PRO A 150 -7.47 31.44 9.88
N GLN A 151 -7.06 30.86 11.00
CA GLN A 151 -7.78 31.07 12.26
C GLN A 151 -7.77 32.57 12.57
N PRO A 152 -8.78 33.11 13.27
CA PRO A 152 -8.86 34.53 13.57
C PRO A 152 -7.60 34.97 14.32
N GLU A 153 -6.84 35.86 13.70
CA GLU A 153 -5.54 36.34 14.17
C GLU A 153 -5.77 37.27 15.36
N GLU A 154 -5.37 36.82 16.55
CA GLU A 154 -5.15 37.68 17.70
C GLU A 154 -4.03 38.68 17.37
N ALA A 155 -4.40 39.96 17.36
CA ALA A 155 -3.59 41.14 17.65
C ALA A 155 -2.14 41.26 17.06
N ALA A 156 -2.07 42.11 16.02
CA ALA A 156 -1.07 43.17 15.78
C ALA A 156 0.20 42.85 14.96
N PRO A 157 0.86 43.87 14.32
CA PRO A 157 0.51 45.28 14.16
C PRO A 157 0.41 45.75 12.68
N MET A 158 -0.35 46.83 12.51
CA MET A 158 -0.66 47.53 11.27
C MET A 158 0.59 48.17 10.64
N VAL A 159 0.98 47.73 9.44
CA VAL A 159 2.00 48.43 8.63
C VAL A 159 1.27 49.40 7.69
N GLN A 160 1.23 50.67 8.08
CA GLN A 160 0.81 51.76 7.21
C GLN A 160 1.87 51.98 6.12
N THR A 161 1.62 51.49 4.91
CA THR A 161 2.36 51.91 3.72
C THR A 161 1.88 53.29 3.30
N ILE A 162 2.71 54.30 3.57
CA ILE A 162 2.58 55.65 3.03
C ILE A 162 2.82 55.57 1.52
N VAL A 163 1.78 55.87 0.72
CA VAL A 163 1.89 55.99 -0.73
C VAL A 163 2.45 57.37 -1.06
N VAL A 164 3.72 57.44 -1.46
CA VAL A 164 4.27 58.64 -2.10
C VAL A 164 3.87 58.58 -3.58
N GLN A 165 2.94 59.47 -3.95
CA GLN A 165 2.62 59.78 -5.33
C GLN A 165 3.81 60.52 -5.95
N GLN A 166 4.36 60.00 -7.05
CA GLN A 166 5.13 60.81 -7.98
C GLN A 166 4.73 60.46 -9.42
N SER A 167 4.31 61.49 -10.13
CA SER A 167 3.66 61.51 -11.43
C SER A 167 4.65 61.60 -12.60
N ALA A 168 4.19 61.06 -13.74
CA ALA A 168 4.53 61.38 -15.12
C ALA A 168 5.96 61.11 -15.63
N ASN A 169 6.12 60.11 -16.51
CA ASN A 169 6.26 60.40 -17.95
C ASN A 169 6.21 59.14 -18.82
N GLU A 170 5.75 59.36 -20.05
CA GLU A 170 5.64 58.46 -21.19
C GLU A 170 7.00 57.87 -21.59
N ASP A 171 7.04 56.57 -21.83
CA ASP A 171 7.75 55.93 -22.95
C ASP A 171 7.56 54.40 -22.84
N GLU A 172 7.08 53.78 -23.93
CA GLU A 172 6.78 52.35 -24.01
C GLU A 172 8.04 51.47 -23.79
N PRO A 173 8.06 50.55 -22.80
CA PRO A 173 9.19 49.64 -22.68
C PRO A 173 9.02 48.44 -23.62
N ILE A 174 9.93 48.35 -24.59
CA ILE A 174 10.15 47.19 -25.46
C ILE A 174 10.31 45.93 -24.60
N VAL A 175 9.35 45.00 -24.68
CA VAL A 175 9.39 43.71 -23.97
C VAL A 175 10.37 42.77 -24.66
N VAL A 176 11.64 42.82 -24.28
CA VAL A 176 12.64 41.81 -24.66
C VAL A 176 12.45 40.58 -23.76
N ARG A 177 11.79 39.53 -24.25
CA ARG A 177 11.71 38.23 -23.57
C ARG A 177 13.09 37.55 -23.58
N LYS A 178 13.84 37.72 -22.49
CA LYS A 178 15.04 36.92 -22.23
C LYS A 178 14.61 35.51 -21.80
N HIS A 179 14.73 34.52 -22.68
CA HIS A 179 14.62 33.11 -22.30
C HIS A 179 15.83 32.74 -21.41
N VAL A 180 15.65 32.82 -20.10
CA VAL A 180 16.63 32.30 -19.13
C VAL A 180 16.38 30.80 -19.00
N PHE A 181 17.22 30.00 -19.65
CA PHE A 181 17.39 28.60 -19.30
C PHE A 181 17.96 28.50 -17.88
N GLY A 182 17.29 27.76 -16.99
CA GLY A 182 17.86 27.32 -15.72
C GLY A 182 17.46 28.08 -14.45
N GLN A 183 16.18 28.40 -14.24
CA GLN A 183 15.71 28.70 -12.88
C GLN A 183 15.44 27.40 -12.09
N PRO A 184 16.01 27.20 -10.89
CA PRO A 184 15.70 26.06 -10.04
C PRO A 184 14.25 26.16 -9.58
N LYS A 185 13.45 25.21 -10.05
CA LYS A 185 12.00 25.16 -9.90
C LYS A 185 11.62 24.59 -8.53
N THR A 186 11.87 25.31 -7.44
CA THR A 186 11.14 25.15 -6.16
C THR A 186 11.47 26.32 -5.22
N ARG A 187 10.49 27.15 -4.89
CA ARG A 187 10.54 27.90 -3.63
C ARG A 187 10.55 26.86 -2.49
N PRO A 188 11.40 26.97 -1.46
CA PRO A 188 11.35 26.06 -0.33
C PRO A 188 9.98 26.24 0.34
N GLY A 189 9.10 25.25 0.15
CA GLY A 189 7.82 25.20 0.86
C GLY A 189 8.08 25.27 2.36
N PHE A 190 7.18 25.93 3.10
CA PHE A 190 7.27 26.04 4.55
C PHE A 190 7.44 24.64 5.16
N VAL A 191 8.64 24.35 5.66
CA VAL A 191 8.95 23.11 6.36
C VAL A 191 8.79 23.39 7.84
N PRO A 192 7.89 22.69 8.56
CA PRO A 192 7.77 22.83 10.01
C PRO A 192 9.15 22.71 10.69
N ALA A 193 9.42 23.57 11.68
CA ALA A 193 10.76 23.73 12.26
C ALA A 193 11.38 22.41 12.75
N ALA A 194 10.56 21.46 13.21
CA ALA A 194 11.00 20.12 13.58
C ALA A 194 11.60 19.32 12.39
N VAL A 195 10.96 19.38 11.22
CA VAL A 195 11.42 18.70 10.00
C VAL A 195 12.65 19.42 9.42
N ALA A 196 12.72 20.74 9.53
CA ALA A 196 13.92 21.50 9.16
C ALA A 196 15.14 21.11 10.01
N ARG A 197 14.96 20.96 11.34
CA ARG A 197 16.00 20.50 12.26
C ARG A 197 16.44 19.06 11.97
N GLN A 198 15.50 18.15 11.67
CA GLN A 198 15.83 16.78 11.29
C GLN A 198 16.64 16.72 9.99
N ARG A 199 16.23 17.47 8.96
CA ARG A 199 16.97 17.56 7.69
C ARG A 199 18.38 18.09 7.88
N ALA A 200 18.55 19.12 8.72
CA ALA A 200 19.87 19.65 9.06
C ALA A 200 20.75 18.60 9.77
N SER A 201 20.17 17.83 10.70
CA SER A 201 20.87 16.73 11.39
C SER A 201 21.33 15.65 10.42
N PHE A 202 20.43 15.16 9.54
CA PHE A 202 20.79 14.15 8.53
C PHE A 202 21.82 14.66 7.53
N ALA A 203 21.73 15.92 7.09
CA ALA A 203 22.74 16.52 6.21
C ALA A 203 24.12 16.61 6.88
N HIS A 204 24.16 16.92 8.19
CA HIS A 204 25.41 16.92 8.95
C HIS A 204 26.02 15.51 9.08
N HIS A 205 25.21 14.50 9.39
CA HIS A 205 25.66 13.11 9.43
C HIS A 205 26.11 12.59 8.06
N GLY A 206 25.40 12.96 6.98
CA GLY A 206 25.76 12.62 5.60
C GLY A 206 27.12 13.19 5.18
N ARG A 207 27.40 14.46 5.51
CA ARG A 207 28.72 15.09 5.26
C ARG A 207 29.85 14.38 6.01
N LYS A 208 29.61 14.00 7.27
CA LYS A 208 30.61 13.26 8.08
C LYS A 208 30.87 11.86 7.52
N ALA A 209 29.85 11.18 7.01
CA ALA A 209 29.99 9.87 6.38
C ALA A 209 30.69 9.96 5.00
N ALA A 210 30.37 10.97 4.20
CA ALA A 210 31.03 11.23 2.91
C ALA A 210 32.52 11.54 3.11
N ALA A 211 32.88 12.40 4.07
CA ALA A 211 34.27 12.69 4.40
C ALA A 211 35.05 11.45 4.89
N ARG A 212 34.40 10.56 5.64
CA ARG A 212 35.00 9.26 6.03
C ARG A 212 35.23 8.36 4.82
N ARG A 213 34.28 8.27 3.90
CA ARG A 213 34.44 7.49 2.66
C ARG A 213 35.56 8.04 1.79
N GLN A 214 35.66 9.37 1.67
CA GLN A 214 36.73 10.01 0.90
C GLN A 214 38.11 9.71 1.50
N LYS A 215 38.28 9.80 2.83
CA LYS A 215 39.52 9.38 3.51
C LYS A 215 39.86 7.91 3.30
N VAL A 216 38.86 7.02 3.26
CA VAL A 216 39.07 5.59 2.97
C VAL A 216 39.47 5.36 1.52
N LEU A 217 38.92 6.14 0.58
CA LEU A 217 39.28 6.07 -0.84
C LEU A 217 40.69 6.62 -1.10
N GLU A 218 41.06 7.73 -0.46
CA GLU A 218 42.42 8.28 -0.46
C GLU A 218 43.43 7.29 0.16
N ALA A 219 43.10 6.68 1.30
CA ALA A 219 43.94 5.67 1.94
C ALA A 219 44.10 4.38 1.11
N ARG A 220 43.22 4.13 0.14
CA ARG A 220 43.30 3.01 -0.80
C ARG A 220 43.92 3.40 -2.15
N GLY A 221 44.35 4.65 -2.33
CA GLY A 221 44.96 5.14 -3.56
C GLY A 221 44.01 5.19 -4.76
N LEU A 222 42.70 5.29 -4.53
CA LEU A 222 41.64 5.25 -5.56
C LEU A 222 40.91 6.60 -5.71
N ALA A 223 41.50 7.69 -5.21
CA ALA A 223 40.98 9.05 -5.27
C ALA A 223 41.90 9.95 -6.07
#